data_AF-A0A661VRZ6-F1
#
_entry.id   AF-A0A661VRZ6-F1
#
_cell.length_a   1.000
_cell.length_b   1.000
_cell.length_c   1.000
_cell.angle_alpha   90.00
_cell.angle_beta   90.00
_cell.angle_gamma   90.00
#
_symmetry.space_group_name_H-M   'P 1'
#
loop_
_entity.id
_entity.type
_entity.pdbx_description
1 polymer ?
#
loop_
_entity_poly.entity_id
_entity_poly.type
_entity_poly.pdbx_seq_one_letter_code
_entity_poly.pdbx_strand_id
1 'polypeptide(L)' 'HLVHRLQREYPTQTIMPLAEVPPFCTSMGQITVHNLARLLEALARGEYRNEVTVEAETARWAKVALERMLAL' A
#
# COMPACT_ATOMS: atom_id res chain seq x y z
N HIS A 1 6.30 8.86 -5.24
CA HIS A 1 6.07 8.59 -3.79
C HIS A 1 7.35 8.35 -3.00
N LEU A 2 8.26 7.45 -3.42
CA LEU A 2 9.49 7.16 -2.67
C LEU A 2 10.41 8.38 -2.50
N VAL A 3 10.73 9.10 -3.58
CA VAL A 3 11.59 10.31 -3.54
C VAL A 3 11.07 11.32 -2.50
N HIS A 4 9.79 11.66 -2.56
CA HIS A 4 9.17 12.59 -1.61
C HIS A 4 9.23 12.09 -0.16
N ARG A 5 9.07 10.77 0.08
CA ARG A 5 9.24 10.19 1.42
C ARG A 5 10.68 10.37 1.92
N LEU A 6 11.67 10.03 1.09
CA LEU A 6 13.07 10.12 1.46
C LEU A 6 13.53 11.56 1.68
N GLN A 7 13.05 12.53 0.90
CA GLN A 7 13.33 13.95 1.10
C GLN A 7 12.87 14.43 2.49
N ARG A 8 11.75 13.90 3.00
CA ARG A 8 11.26 14.21 4.36
C ARG A 8 12.08 13.54 5.45
N GLU A 9 12.54 12.30 5.23
CA GLU A 9 13.35 11.54 6.19
C GLU A 9 14.81 12.04 6.25
N TYR A 10 15.34 12.56 5.14
CA TYR A 10 16.73 13.01 5.00
C TYR A 10 16.80 14.43 4.44
N PRO A 11 16.37 15.46 5.20
CA PRO A 11 16.21 16.83 4.70
C PRO A 11 17.53 17.52 4.30
N THR A 12 18.68 16.99 4.73
CA THR A 12 19.99 17.53 4.38
C THR A 12 20.53 17.00 3.04
N GLN A 13 19.87 16.03 2.42
CA GLN A 13 20.32 15.39 1.19
C GLN A 13 19.48 15.85 -0.01
N THR A 14 20.11 16.02 -1.17
CA THR A 14 19.42 16.25 -2.43
C THR A 14 19.02 14.91 -3.04
N ILE A 15 17.73 14.61 -3.02
CA ILE A 15 17.17 13.35 -3.53
C ILE A 15 16.24 13.67 -4.70
N MET A 16 16.48 13.08 -5.86
CA MET A 16 15.74 13.36 -7.09
C MET A 16 15.49 12.06 -7.88
N PRO A 17 14.43 12.01 -8.72
CA PRO A 17 14.20 10.85 -9.59
C PRO A 17 15.31 10.72 -10.64
N LEU A 18 15.60 9.48 -11.04
CA LEU A 18 16.58 9.21 -12.10
C LEU A 18 16.02 9.49 -13.51
N ALA A 19 14.73 9.22 -13.71
CA ALA A 19 14.05 9.42 -14.99
C ALA A 19 13.51 10.85 -15.13
N GLU A 20 13.53 11.36 -16.37
CA GLU A 20 13.01 12.69 -16.72
C GLU A 20 11.49 12.79 -16.47
N VAL A 21 10.75 11.75 -16.81
CA VAL A 21 9.35 11.58 -16.43
C VAL A 21 9.30 10.74 -15.15
N PRO A 22 8.73 11.25 -14.04
CA PRO A 22 8.63 10.49 -12.81
C PRO A 22 7.87 9.17 -13.03
N PRO A 23 8.42 8.03 -12.59
CA PRO A 23 7.73 6.76 -12.71
C PRO A 23 6.44 6.78 -11.88
N PHE A 24 5.34 6.45 -12.54
CA PHE A 24 4.01 6.43 -11.95
C PHE A 24 3.40 5.03 -12.07
N CYS A 25 3.01 4.45 -10.93
CA CYS A 25 2.26 3.20 -10.90
C CYS A 25 0.77 3.52 -10.88
N THR A 26 0.06 3.19 -11.95
CA THR A 26 -1.37 3.45 -12.10
C THR A 26 -2.19 2.80 -11.00
N SER A 27 -1.88 1.55 -10.63
CA SER A 27 -2.56 0.82 -9.56
C SER A 27 -2.41 1.52 -8.20
N MET A 28 -1.20 2.01 -7.87
CA MET A 28 -0.99 2.77 -6.63
C MET A 28 -1.78 4.09 -6.63
N GLY A 29 -1.91 4.74 -7.79
CA GLY A 29 -2.68 5.97 -7.97
C GLY A 29 -4.20 5.81 -7.77
N GLN A 30 -4.72 4.58 -7.74
CA GLN A 30 -6.14 4.32 -7.46
C GLN A 30 -6.51 4.56 -5.99
N ILE A 31 -5.51 4.59 -5.08
CA ILE A 31 -5.69 4.86 -3.66
C ILE A 31 -5.74 6.37 -3.45
N THR A 32 -6.94 6.92 -3.32
CA THR A 32 -7.17 8.37 -3.15
C THR A 32 -7.82 8.67 -1.79
N VAL A 33 -7.67 9.91 -1.31
CA VAL A 33 -8.31 10.37 -0.07
C VAL A 33 -9.83 10.25 -0.16
N HIS A 34 -10.43 10.52 -1.32
CA HIS A 34 -11.87 10.36 -1.55
C HIS A 34 -12.33 8.91 -1.39
N ASN A 35 -11.61 7.96 -2.00
CA ASN A 35 -11.92 6.53 -1.89
C ASN A 35 -11.75 6.04 -0.45
N LEU A 36 -10.70 6.51 0.24
CA LEU A 36 -10.46 6.20 1.64
C LEU A 36 -11.58 6.72 2.54
N ALA A 37 -11.98 7.98 2.39
CA ALA A 37 -13.06 8.57 3.18
C ALA A 37 -14.37 7.78 3.03
N ARG A 38 -14.73 7.43 1.79
CA ARG A 38 -15.92 6.62 1.50
C ARG A 38 -15.87 5.22 2.13
N LEU A 39 -14.69 4.60 2.16
CA LEU A 39 -14.50 3.31 2.81
C LEU A 39 -14.67 3.45 4.33
N LEU A 40 -14.03 4.44 4.95
CA LEU A 40 -14.11 4.67 6.40
C LEU A 40 -15.52 5.03 6.86
N GLU A 41 -16.26 5.84 6.11
CA GLU A 41 -17.66 6.16 6.39
C GLU A 41 -18.56 4.91 6.32
N ALA A 42 -18.31 4.01 5.37
CA ALA A 42 -19.03 2.74 5.28
C ALA A 42 -18.73 1.84 6.48
N LEU A 43 -17.45 1.69 6.85
CA LEU A 43 -17.04 0.93 8.01
C LEU A 43 -17.64 1.48 9.31
N ALA A 44 -17.73 2.80 9.47
CA ALA A 44 -18.36 3.44 10.62
C ALA A 44 -19.87 3.12 10.74
N ARG A 45 -20.53 2.78 9.64
CA ARG A 45 -21.93 2.30 9.60
C ARG A 45 -22.06 0.78 9.70
N GLY A 46 -20.95 0.04 9.85
CA GLY A 46 -20.93 -1.42 9.83
C GLY A 46 -21.04 -2.05 8.43
N GLU A 47 -20.87 -1.26 7.37
CA GLU A 47 -20.84 -1.74 5.99
C GLU A 47 -19.41 -2.11 5.57
N TYR A 48 -19.16 -3.39 5.27
CA TYR A 48 -17.89 -3.84 4.71
C TYR A 48 -17.91 -3.69 3.18
N ARG A 49 -17.09 -2.78 2.65
CA ARG A 49 -16.93 -2.57 1.20
C ARG A 49 -15.57 -3.07 0.75
N ASN A 50 -15.55 -3.84 -0.34
CA ASN A 50 -14.33 -4.41 -0.92
C ASN A 50 -13.52 -5.22 0.12
N GLU A 51 -14.21 -5.99 0.97
CA GLU A 51 -13.56 -6.87 1.92
C GLU A 51 -12.63 -7.85 1.19
N VAL A 52 -11.37 -7.89 1.62
CA VAL A 52 -10.37 -8.78 1.03
C VAL A 52 -10.51 -10.14 1.70
N THR A 53 -11.05 -11.11 0.95
CA THR A 53 -11.14 -12.50 1.38
C THR A 53 -10.17 -13.36 0.59
N VAL A 54 -9.58 -14.36 1.23
CA VAL A 54 -8.71 -15.36 0.60
C VAL A 54 -9.24 -16.74 0.95
N GLU A 55 -9.25 -17.63 -0.02
CA GLU A 55 -9.64 -19.03 0.18
C GLU A 55 -8.72 -19.70 1.23
N ALA A 56 -9.28 -20.59 2.06
CA ALA A 56 -8.65 -21.07 3.28
C ALA A 56 -7.33 -21.83 3.02
N GLU A 57 -7.28 -22.69 2.01
CA GLU A 57 -6.06 -23.40 1.63
C GLU A 57 -4.98 -22.45 1.12
N THR A 58 -5.36 -21.51 0.25
CA THR A 58 -4.46 -20.46 -0.26
C THR A 58 -3.89 -19.62 0.88
N ALA A 59 -4.75 -19.16 1.80
CA ALA A 59 -4.33 -18.39 2.98
C ALA A 59 -3.37 -19.18 3.88
N ARG A 60 -3.63 -20.48 4.08
CA ARG A 60 -2.78 -21.35 4.90
C ARG A 60 -1.38 -21.46 4.33
N TRP A 61 -1.24 -21.78 3.05
CA TRP A 61 0.09 -21.95 2.46
C TRP A 61 0.84 -20.64 2.26
N ALA A 62 0.13 -19.56 1.89
CA ALA A 62 0.74 -18.23 1.82
C ALA A 62 1.29 -17.78 3.17
N LYS A 63 0.53 -18.03 4.26
CA LYS A 63 0.97 -17.71 5.62
C LYS A 63 2.26 -18.44 6.02
N VAL A 64 2.38 -19.74 5.73
CA VAL A 64 3.61 -20.51 6.02
C VAL A 64 4.82 -19.92 5.29
N ALA A 65 4.67 -19.51 4.03
CA ALA A 65 5.77 -18.88 3.28
C ALA A 65 6.17 -17.51 3.88
N LEU A 66 5.18 -16.69 4.26
CA LEU A 66 5.40 -15.39 4.90
C LEU A 66 6.07 -15.54 6.28
N GLU A 67 5.63 -16.51 7.09
CA GLU A 67 6.23 -16.79 8.40
C GLU A 67 7.70 -17.20 8.27
N ARG A 68 8.05 -18.02 7.27
CA ARG A 68 9.44 -18.38 7.00
C ARG A 68 10.28 -17.19 6.55
N MET A 69 9.72 -16.29 5.73
CA MET A 69 10.42 -15.08 5.29
C MET A 69 10.73 -14.13 6.45
N LEU A 70 9.81 -14.01 7.42
CA LEU A 70 9.94 -13.09 8.56
C LEU A 70 10.74 -13.67 9.74
N ALA A 71 10.94 -14.99 9.79
CA ALA A 71 11.73 -15.65 10.83
C ALA A 71 13.25 -15.62 10.59
N LEU A 72 13.67 -15.14 9.42
CA LEU A 72 15.07 -14.93 9.02
C LEU A 72 15.48 -13.48 9.27
#